data_AF-A0A7W0X9T7-F1
#
_entry.id   AF-A0A7W0X9T7-F1
#
_cell.length_a   1.000
_cell.length_b   1.000
_cell.length_c   1.000
_cell.angle_alpha   90.00
_cell.angle_beta   90.00
_cell.angle_gamma   90.00
#
_symmetry.space_group_name_H-M   'P 1'
#
loop_
_entity.id
_entity.type
_entity.pdbx_description
1 polymer ?
#
loop_
_entity_poly.entity_id
_entity_poly.type
_entity_poly.pdbx_seq_one_letter_code
_entity_poly.pdbx_strand_id
1 'polypeptide(L)' 'MTVSRNGQVSIPADVRSRWNARHVVVVDLGDRVLMRPLSDHPVDDLEGKYRGRGPSTDRARKQARSEDAAGARAF' A
#
# COMPACT_ATOMS: atom_id res chain seq x y z
N MET A 1 -19.54 -6.20 -20.48
CA MET A 1 -19.74 -5.53 -19.18
C MET A 1 -20.46 -4.22 -19.42
N THR A 2 -21.35 -3.81 -18.52
CA THR A 2 -22.08 -2.55 -18.62
C THR A 2 -21.80 -1.72 -17.37
N VAL A 3 -21.94 -0.40 -17.50
CA VAL A 3 -21.99 0.51 -16.36
C VAL A 3 -23.45 0.68 -16.01
N SER A 4 -23.82 0.36 -14.77
CA SER A 4 -25.20 0.56 -14.30
C SER A 4 -25.53 2.06 -14.20
N ARG A 5 -26.81 2.38 -14.03
CA ARG A 5 -27.28 3.77 -13.94
C ARG A 5 -26.63 4.58 -12.81
N ASN A 6 -26.24 3.92 -11.72
CA ASN A 6 -25.54 4.53 -10.58
C ASN A 6 -24.01 4.42 -10.69
N GLY A 7 -23.46 4.11 -11.87
CA GLY A 7 -22.02 4.09 -12.11
C GLY A 7 -21.29 2.84 -11.62
N GLN A 8 -22.01 1.76 -11.27
CA GLN A 8 -21.39 0.52 -10.81
C GLN A 8 -20.98 -0.35 -11.99
N VAL A 9 -19.92 -1.12 -11.78
CA VAL A 9 -19.40 -2.07 -12.74
C VAL A 9 -19.16 -3.40 -12.02
N SER A 10 -19.64 -4.50 -12.59
CA SER A 10 -19.45 -5.83 -12.00
C SER A 10 -18.10 -6.40 -12.35
N ILE A 11 -17.29 -6.82 -11.36
CA ILE A 11 -16.05 -7.56 -11.63
C ILE A 11 -16.41 -8.98 -12.12
N PRO A 12 -15.84 -9.45 -13.26
CA PRO A 12 -16.06 -10.80 -13.77
C PRO A 12 -15.84 -11.90 -12.73
N ALA A 13 -16.61 -12.99 -12.80
CA ALA A 13 -16.63 -14.02 -11.76
C ALA A 13 -15.27 -14.72 -11.58
N ASP A 14 -14.55 -14.99 -12.67
CA ASP A 14 -13.19 -15.52 -12.69
C ASP A 14 -12.20 -14.57 -12.00
N VAL A 15 -12.31 -13.26 -12.26
CA VAL A 15 -11.50 -12.23 -11.59
C VAL A 15 -11.81 -12.18 -10.09
N ARG A 16 -13.09 -12.21 -9.70
CA ARG A 16 -13.50 -12.25 -8.28
C ARG A 16 -12.96 -13.49 -7.56
N SER A 17 -13.07 -14.66 -8.18
CA SER A 17 -12.56 -15.92 -7.62
C SER A 17 -11.05 -15.88 -7.44
N ARG A 18 -10.32 -15.30 -8.40
CA ARG A 18 -8.86 -15.16 -8.33
C ARG A 18 -8.42 -14.15 -7.27
N TRP A 19 -9.13 -13.04 -7.14
CA TRP A 19 -8.77 -12.00 -6.18
C TRP A 19 -9.15 -12.36 -4.75
N ASN A 20 -10.27 -13.08 -4.56
CA ASN A 20 -10.80 -13.46 -3.24
C ASN A 20 -10.75 -12.29 -2.22
N ALA A 21 -11.08 -11.08 -2.68
CA ALA A 21 -10.94 -9.85 -1.91
C ALA A 21 -12.28 -9.13 -1.84
N ARG A 22 -12.57 -8.50 -0.69
CA ARG A 22 -13.76 -7.66 -0.49
C ARG A 22 -13.52 -6.19 -0.86
N HIS A 23 -12.29 -5.74 -0.71
CA HIS A 23 -11.89 -4.36 -0.94
C HIS A 23 -10.91 -4.27 -2.11
N VAL A 24 -10.97 -3.15 -2.82
CA VAL A 24 -10.09 -2.85 -3.94
C VAL A 24 -9.54 -1.44 -3.80
N VAL A 25 -8.32 -1.23 -4.28
CA VAL A 25 -7.79 0.11 -4.50
C VAL A 25 -8.07 0.49 -5.95
N VAL A 26 -8.66 1.66 -6.14
CA VAL A 26 -8.93 2.27 -7.44
C VAL A 26 -7.99 3.44 -7.63
N VAL A 27 -7.28 3.47 -8.76
CA VAL A 27 -6.43 4.59 -9.17
C VAL A 27 -6.99 5.15 -10.46
N ASP A 28 -7.32 6.43 -10.45
CA ASP A 28 -7.75 7.16 -11.64
C ASP A 28 -6.53 7.67 -12.41
N LEU A 29 -6.49 7.35 -13.71
CA LEU A 29 -5.45 7.79 -14.65
C LEU A 29 -6.02 8.75 -15.71
N GLY A 30 -7.25 9.24 -15.54
CA GLY A 30 -7.94 10.16 -16.43
C GLY A 30 -8.72 9.46 -17.56
N ASP A 31 -8.05 8.62 -18.35
CA ASP A 31 -8.67 7.88 -19.46
C ASP A 31 -9.08 6.44 -19.10
N ARG A 32 -8.60 5.96 -17.95
CA ARG A 32 -8.90 4.63 -17.39
C ARG A 32 -8.74 4.63 -15.89
N VAL A 33 -9.33 3.62 -15.26
CA VAL A 33 -9.07 3.28 -13.87
C VAL A 33 -8.27 1.99 -13.79
N LEU A 34 -7.31 1.94 -12.88
CA LEU A 34 -6.68 0.69 -12.45
C LEU A 34 -7.32 0.24 -11.15
N MET A 35 -7.65 -1.05 -11.10
CA MET A 35 -8.20 -1.68 -9.92
C MET A 35 -7.29 -2.83 -9.51
N ARG A 36 -6.98 -2.92 -8.22
CA ARG A 36 -6.29 -4.07 -7.63
C ARG A 36 -6.97 -4.49 -6.34
N PRO A 37 -6.92 -5.77 -5.95
CA PRO A 37 -7.36 -6.19 -4.63
C PRO A 37 -6.56 -5.46 -3.55
N LEU A 38 -7.24 -5.09 -2.47
CA LEU A 38 -6.64 -4.66 -1.23
C LEU A 38 -6.64 -5.86 -0.28
N SER A 39 -5.47 -6.19 0.24
CA SER A 39 -5.33 -7.20 1.28
C SER A 39 -6.12 -6.82 2.52
N ASP A 40 -6.68 -7.81 3.21
CA ASP A 40 -7.31 -7.61 4.52
C ASP A 40 -6.26 -7.31 5.61
N HIS A 41 -4.98 -7.59 5.34
CA HIS A 41 -3.83 -7.33 6.21
C HIS A 41 -2.77 -6.47 5.49
N PRO A 42 -3.10 -5.24 5.06
CA PRO A 42 -2.24 -4.47 4.17
C PRO A 42 -0.92 -4.03 4.82
N VAL A 43 -0.91 -3.88 6.15
CA VAL A 43 0.31 -3.55 6.92
C VAL A 43 1.22 -4.77 7.01
N ASP A 44 0.68 -5.93 7.38
CA ASP A 44 1.46 -7.16 7.52
C ASP A 44 2.11 -7.59 6.20
N ASP A 45 1.42 -7.41 5.07
CA ASP A 45 1.98 -7.64 3.73
C ASP A 45 3.16 -6.72 3.44
N LEU A 46 3.05 -5.44 3.83
CA LEU A 46 4.12 -4.46 3.65
C LEU A 46 5.32 -4.80 4.53
N GLU A 47 5.09 -5.11 5.81
CA GLU A 47 6.14 -5.55 6.73
C GLU A 47 6.81 -6.83 6.24
N GLY A 48 6.01 -7.82 5.78
CA GLY A 48 6.50 -9.06 5.20
C GLY A 48 7.39 -8.84 3.98
N LYS A 49 6.98 -7.94 3.07
CA LYS A 49 7.75 -7.58 1.87
C LYS A 49 9.13 -7.01 2.20
N TYR A 50 9.27 -6.30 3.31
CA TYR A 50 10.53 -5.70 3.75
C TYR A 50 11.22 -6.48 4.89
N ARG A 51 10.70 -7.66 5.27
CA ARG A 51 11.29 -8.46 6.35
C ARG A 51 12.75 -8.78 6.05
N GLY A 52 13.63 -8.46 6.99
CA GLY A 52 15.07 -8.66 6.84
C GLY A 52 15.77 -7.71 5.86
N ARG A 53 15.08 -6.68 5.35
CA ARG A 53 15.64 -5.65 4.49
C ARG A 53 15.67 -4.30 5.20
N GLY A 54 16.78 -3.59 5.06
CA GLY A 54 16.94 -2.26 5.63
C GLY A 54 17.20 -2.25 7.15
N PRO A 55 17.42 -1.06 7.73
CA PRO A 55 17.57 -0.90 9.17
C PRO A 55 16.25 -1.18 9.88
N SER A 56 16.32 -1.76 11.08
CA SER A 56 15.15 -1.82 11.95
C SER A 56 14.69 -0.41 12.32
N THR A 57 13.40 -0.26 12.63
CA THR A 57 12.83 1.02 13.08
C THR A 57 13.61 1.60 14.27
N ASP A 58 14.08 0.76 15.19
CA ASP A 58 14.88 1.19 16.34
C ASP A 58 16.27 1.70 15.94
N ARG A 59 16.93 1.05 14.97
CA ARG A 59 18.20 1.55 14.43
C ARG A 59 17.99 2.87 13.69
N ALA A 60 16.96 2.98 12.87
CA ALA A 60 16.64 4.21 12.15
C ALA A 60 16.38 5.38 13.13
N ARG A 61 15.59 5.14 14.18
CA ARG A 61 15.32 6.14 15.24
C ARG A 61 16.58 6.53 16.02
N LYS A 62 17.45 5.56 16.33
CA LYS A 62 18.73 5.84 17.00
C LYS A 62 19.63 6.71 16.13
N GLN A 63 19.71 6.41 14.84
CA GLN A 63 20.49 7.16 13.86
C GLN A 63 19.99 8.61 13.74
N ALA A 64 18.68 8.81 13.54
CA ALA A 64 18.08 10.14 13.47
C ALA A 64 18.40 10.98 14.72
N ARG A 65 18.24 10.40 15.92
CA ARG A 65 18.61 11.08 17.17
C ARG A 65 20.08 11.46 17.26
N SER A 66 20.99 10.63 16.72
CA SER A 66 22.42 10.95 16.70
C SER A 66 22.77 12.05 15.71
N GLU A 67 22.08 12.07 14.55
CA GLU A 67 22.24 13.11 13.53
C GLU A 67 21.74 14.47 14.05
N ASP A 68 20.57 14.49 14.70
CA ASP A 68 20.03 15.69 15.35
C ASP A 68 20.99 16.23 16.42
N ALA A 69 21.54 15.34 17.27
CA ALA A 69 22.49 15.73 18.31
C ALA A 69 23.83 16.24 17.76
N ALA A 70 24.28 15.72 16.61
CA ALA A 70 25.48 16.20 15.93
C ALA A 70 25.24 17.56 15.27
N GLY A 71 24.09 17.75 14.61
CA GLY A 71 23.69 19.03 14.04
C GLY A 71 23.54 20.13 15.09
N ALA A 72 22.94 19.82 16.24
CA ALA A 72 22.78 20.77 17.35
C ALA A 72 24.11 21.20 18.00
N ARG A 73 25.19 20.43 17.87
CA ARG A 73 26.53 20.76 18.39
C ARG A 73 27.39 21.57 17.42
N ALA A 74 26.95 21.69 16.16
CA ALA A 74 27.66 22.40 15.10
C ALA A 74 27.28 23.90 14.99
N PHE A 75 26.36 24.35 15.84
CA PHE A 75 25.96 25.75 16.05
C PHE A 75 26.31 26.19 17.47
#